data_AF-A0A0T0M9F8-F1
#
_entry.id   AF-A0A0T0M9F8-F1
#
_cell.length_a   1.000
_cell.length_b   1.000
_cell.length_c   1.000
_cell.angle_alpha   90.00
_cell.angle_beta   90.00
_cell.angle_gamma   90.00
#
_symmetry.space_group_name_H-M   'P 1'
#
loop_
_entity.id
_entity.type
_entity.pdbx_description
1 polymer ?
#
loop_
_entity_poly.entity_id
_entity_poly.type
_entity_poly.pdbx_seq_one_letter_code
_entity_poly.pdbx_strand_id
1 'polypeptide(L)'
;MSDFRKNNFASKKMSILFQIYTASHQKKNFILLSENNQEIGKIIDESKFYRIQHSIEYQSQIYAIKNVGFLKNDLELSFASRIIYFTDLGKERIIKSGVDVRIFYFKLGKTNQLFEKGKLLIEIHTDQDRHSAAEYLIEADQNVDELLILLFLHYSTKEFNSIGGSD
;
A
#
# COMPACT_ATOMS: atom_id res chain seq x y z
N MET A 1 4.53 -51.21 24.56
CA MET A 1 3.57 -50.74 23.53
C MET A 1 2.93 -49.50 24.09
N SER A 2 3.14 -48.27 23.62
CA SER A 2 3.67 -47.79 22.36
C SER A 2 4.22 -46.38 22.59
N ASP A 3 5.53 -46.21 22.42
CA ASP A 3 6.10 -44.97 21.93
C ASP A 3 5.44 -44.64 20.60
N PHE A 4 4.92 -43.43 20.44
CA PHE A 4 4.97 -42.66 19.19
C PHE A 4 4.32 -41.29 19.43
N ARG A 5 5.03 -40.24 19.00
CA ARG A 5 4.58 -38.83 18.88
C ARG A 5 4.76 -37.92 20.10
N LYS A 6 5.98 -37.81 20.59
CA LYS A 6 6.53 -36.52 21.04
C LYS A 6 7.83 -36.26 20.29
N ASN A 7 7.71 -35.62 19.13
CA ASN A 7 8.72 -34.75 18.52
C ASN A 7 8.21 -34.25 17.17
N ASN A 8 8.60 -33.01 16.84
CA ASN A 8 8.34 -32.26 15.61
C ASN A 8 7.15 -31.27 15.63
N PHE A 9 7.00 -30.52 16.72
CA PHE A 9 6.47 -29.14 16.63
C PHE A 9 7.54 -28.07 16.94
N ALA A 10 8.82 -28.45 16.79
CA ALA A 10 9.91 -27.50 16.56
C ALA A 10 10.11 -27.35 15.05
N SER A 11 9.17 -26.71 14.36
CA SER A 11 9.35 -26.27 12.98
C SER A 11 8.82 -24.85 12.84
N LYS A 12 9.74 -23.89 13.03
CA LYS A 12 9.67 -22.50 12.54
C LYS A 12 8.31 -21.81 12.67
N LYS A 13 7.97 -21.44 13.90
CA LYS A 13 7.16 -20.23 14.14
C LYS A 13 8.06 -19.02 13.86
N MET A 14 8.25 -18.70 12.58
CA MET A 14 8.71 -17.37 12.20
C MET A 14 7.47 -16.49 12.38
N SER A 15 7.27 -16.01 13.61
CA SER A 15 6.25 -15.02 13.91
C SER A 15 6.50 -13.84 13.00
N ILE A 16 5.68 -13.71 11.95
CA ILE A 16 5.69 -12.55 11.08
C ILE A 16 5.26 -11.40 11.99
N LEU A 17 6.20 -10.51 12.33
CA LEU A 17 5.88 -9.29 13.04
C LEU A 17 5.24 -8.34 12.02
N PHE A 18 3.96 -8.04 12.22
CA PHE A 18 3.28 -6.98 11.52
C PHE A 18 3.40 -5.68 12.32
N GLN A 19 3.61 -4.57 11.62
CA GLN A 19 3.50 -3.22 12.13
C GLN A 19 2.08 -2.71 11.86
N ILE A 20 1.52 -2.01 12.84
CA ILE A 20 0.18 -1.46 12.77
C ILE A 20 0.25 0.04 12.45
N TYR A 21 -0.59 0.45 11.52
CA TYR A 21 -0.77 1.84 11.13
C TYR A 21 -2.26 2.17 11.10
N THR A 22 -2.56 3.46 11.18
CA THR A 22 -3.92 3.97 11.03
C THR A 22 -3.92 5.00 9.92
N ALA A 23 -4.93 4.98 9.05
CA ALA A 23 -5.14 6.05 8.09
C ALA A 23 -6.51 6.70 8.24
N SER A 24 -6.56 8.00 8.03
CA SER A 24 -7.81 8.76 8.14
C SER A 24 -7.80 10.00 7.26
N HIS A 25 -9.00 10.44 6.88
CA HIS A 25 -9.18 11.71 6.16
C HIS A 25 -9.11 12.88 7.13
N GLN A 26 -8.18 13.80 6.86
CA GLN A 26 -8.08 15.08 7.56
C GLN A 26 -8.18 16.22 6.55
N LYS A 27 -9.34 16.90 6.53
CA LYS A 27 -9.67 17.93 5.55
C LYS A 27 -9.56 17.39 4.11
N LYS A 28 -8.57 17.85 3.34
CA LYS A 28 -8.31 17.44 1.95
C LYS A 28 -7.23 16.38 1.82
N ASN A 29 -6.57 16.03 2.93
CA ASN A 29 -5.46 15.09 2.94
C ASN A 29 -5.92 13.75 3.50
N PHE A 30 -5.30 12.68 3.03
CA PHE A 30 -5.46 11.35 3.62
C PHE A 30 -4.15 10.96 4.28
N ILE A 31 -4.15 10.86 5.61
CA ILE A 31 -2.92 10.80 6.41
C ILE A 31 -2.72 9.37 6.91
N LEU A 32 -1.47 8.89 6.85
CA LEU A 32 -1.02 7.65 7.48
C LEU A 32 -0.29 7.99 8.79
N LEU A 33 -0.72 7.34 9.86
CA LEU A 33 -0.19 7.46 11.20
C LEU A 33 0.45 6.13 11.62
N SER A 34 1.55 6.20 12.36
CA SER A 34 2.10 5.04 13.06
C SER A 34 1.19 4.61 14.21
N GLU A 35 1.47 3.44 14.81
CA GLU A 35 0.81 2.95 16.03
C GLU A 35 0.85 3.99 17.18
N ASN A 36 1.88 4.82 17.24
CA ASN A 36 2.04 5.88 18.24
C ASN A 36 1.38 7.22 17.83
N ASN A 37 0.49 7.22 16.83
CA ASN A 37 -0.17 8.40 16.26
C ASN A 37 0.78 9.47 15.69
N GLN A 38 1.98 9.08 15.23
CA GLN A 38 2.89 9.99 14.55
C GLN A 38 2.61 9.98 13.05
N GLU A 39 2.54 11.17 12.42
CA GLU A 39 2.38 11.29 10.96
C GLU A 39 3.61 10.71 10.26
N ILE A 40 3.38 9.66 9.46
CA ILE A 40 4.38 9.03 8.61
C ILE A 40 4.40 9.70 7.24
N GLY A 41 3.21 9.99 6.72
CA GLY A 41 3.05 10.68 5.45
C GLY A 41 1.58 10.89 5.13
N LYS A 42 1.33 11.55 4.01
CA LYS A 42 -0.03 11.86 3.56
C LYS A 42 -0.15 11.83 2.05
N ILE A 43 -1.33 11.45 1.60
CA ILE A 43 -1.77 11.55 0.22
C ILE A 43 -2.40 12.93 0.04
N ILE A 44 -1.95 13.61 -1.00
CA ILE A 44 -2.40 14.95 -1.36
C ILE A 44 -3.13 14.86 -2.71
N ASP A 45 -4.36 15.35 -2.72
CA ASP A 45 -5.16 15.53 -3.92
C ASP A 45 -5.17 17.01 -4.32
N GLU A 46 -4.42 17.37 -5.36
CA GLU A 46 -4.44 18.72 -5.92
C GLU A 46 -5.37 18.78 -7.13
N SER A 47 -6.49 19.49 -7.00
CA SER A 47 -7.34 19.84 -8.13
C SER A 47 -6.78 21.07 -8.85
N LYS A 48 -6.25 20.91 -10.06
CA LYS A 48 -6.06 22.01 -11.01
C LYS A 48 -7.24 22.02 -12.00
N PHE A 49 -7.55 23.18 -12.56
CA PHE A 49 -8.74 23.48 -13.38
C PHE A 49 -9.15 22.43 -14.44
N TYR A 50 -8.26 21.52 -14.86
CA TYR A 50 -8.56 20.43 -15.80
C TYR A 50 -7.94 19.07 -15.45
N ARG A 51 -7.28 18.93 -14.28
CA ARG A 51 -6.59 17.68 -13.90
C ARG A 51 -6.48 17.56 -12.39
N ILE A 52 -6.80 16.37 -11.88
CA ILE A 52 -6.46 15.98 -10.52
C ILE A 52 -5.03 15.41 -10.56
N GLN A 53 -4.15 16.00 -9.75
CA GLN A 53 -2.80 15.50 -9.53
C GLN A 53 -2.75 14.85 -8.14
N HIS A 54 -2.32 13.59 -8.10
CA HIS A 54 -2.13 12.85 -6.86
C HIS A 54 -0.65 12.80 -6.52
N SER A 55 -0.31 13.09 -5.27
CA SER A 55 1.05 12.97 -4.75
C SER A 55 1.05 12.37 -3.35
N ILE A 56 2.20 11.82 -2.97
CA ILE A 56 2.46 11.37 -1.60
C ILE A 56 3.53 12.29 -1.01
N GLU A 57 3.25 12.87 0.14
CA GLU A 57 4.26 13.51 0.97
C GLU A 57 4.73 12.52 2.03
N TYR A 58 6.03 12.21 2.03
CA TYR A 58 6.66 11.28 2.98
C TYR A 58 8.04 11.84 3.35
N GLN A 59 8.33 11.97 4.64
CA GLN A 59 9.59 12.51 5.16
C GLN A 59 9.99 13.87 4.51
N SER A 60 9.02 14.79 4.40
CA SER A 60 9.19 16.10 3.75
C SER A 60 9.59 16.05 2.26
N GLN A 61 9.41 14.90 1.59
CA GLN A 61 9.60 14.74 0.14
C GLN A 61 8.25 14.49 -0.52
N ILE A 62 8.05 15.08 -1.70
CA ILE A 62 6.83 14.93 -2.48
C ILE A 62 7.10 14.00 -3.65
N TYR A 63 6.42 12.85 -3.65
CA TYR A 63 6.46 11.86 -4.70
C TYR A 63 5.25 12.06 -5.63
N ALA A 64 5.50 12.24 -6.92
CA ALA A 64 4.42 12.29 -7.89
C ALA A 64 3.91 10.87 -8.17
N ILE A 65 2.59 10.68 -8.12
CA ILE A 65 1.95 9.43 -8.53
C ILE A 65 1.59 9.55 -10.01
N LYS A 66 2.02 8.57 -10.81
CA LYS A 66 1.66 8.48 -12.23
C LYS A 66 1.22 7.06 -12.57
N ASN A 67 0.17 6.94 -13.37
CA ASN A 67 -0.07 5.71 -14.11
C ASN A 67 0.89 5.68 -15.30
N VAL A 68 1.65 4.59 -15.44
CA VAL A 68 2.75 4.44 -16.41
C VAL A 68 2.62 3.22 -17.31
N GLY A 69 1.54 2.45 -17.16
CA GLY A 69 1.33 1.25 -17.95
C GLY A 69 -0.02 1.21 -18.63
N PHE A 70 -0.32 0.05 -19.21
CA PHE A 70 -1.56 -0.17 -19.94
C PHE A 70 -2.70 -0.55 -19.00
N LEU A 71 -2.38 -1.06 -17.81
CA LEU A 71 -3.34 -1.45 -16.79
C LEU A 71 -3.44 -0.38 -15.71
N LYS A 72 -4.60 -0.33 -15.05
CA LYS A 72 -4.85 0.62 -13.95
C LYS A 72 -3.84 0.46 -12.79
N ASN A 73 -3.32 -0.75 -12.61
CA ASN A 73 -2.42 -1.12 -11.51
C ASN A 73 -0.92 -0.88 -11.81
N ASP A 74 -0.55 -0.39 -13.00
CA ASP A 74 0.83 -0.09 -13.35
C ASP A 74 1.20 1.35 -12.96
N LEU A 75 1.88 1.49 -11.84
CA LEU A 75 2.02 2.76 -11.14
C LEU A 75 3.48 3.11 -10.90
N GLU A 76 3.76 4.40 -10.98
CA GLU A 76 5.05 4.98 -10.75
C GLU A 76 4.95 6.01 -9.63
N LEU A 77 5.77 5.83 -8.60
CA LEU A 77 6.18 6.89 -7.70
C LEU A 77 7.52 7.43 -8.14
N SER A 78 7.57 8.73 -8.43
CA SER A 78 8.82 9.39 -8.81
C SER A 78 9.17 10.53 -7.85
N PHE A 79 10.43 10.54 -7.42
CA PHE A 79 11.06 11.68 -6.75
C PHE A 79 12.45 11.90 -7.38
N ALA A 80 12.64 13.04 -8.04
CA ALA A 80 13.85 13.34 -8.80
C ALA A 80 14.23 12.18 -9.76
N SER A 81 15.37 11.51 -9.53
CA SER A 81 15.86 10.37 -10.32
C SER A 81 15.50 9.00 -9.75
N ARG A 82 14.87 8.94 -8.58
CA ARG A 82 14.40 7.70 -7.94
C ARG A 82 13.00 7.38 -8.42
N ILE A 83 12.83 6.17 -8.93
CA ILE A 83 11.56 5.69 -9.46
C ILE A 83 11.20 4.36 -8.82
N ILE A 84 9.97 4.25 -8.33
CA ILE A 84 9.42 3.05 -7.74
C ILE A 84 8.21 2.62 -8.57
N TYR A 85 8.34 1.45 -9.19
CA TYR A 85 7.29 0.84 -9.99
C TYR A 85 6.51 -0.19 -9.19
N PHE A 86 5.21 -0.18 -9.40
CA PHE A 86 4.25 -1.09 -8.79
C PHE A 86 3.48 -1.73 -9.95
N THR A 87 3.51 -3.07 -10.05
CA THR A 87 2.77 -3.80 -11.09
C THR A 87 2.33 -5.19 -10.62
N ASP A 88 1.21 -5.64 -11.18
CA ASP A 88 0.63 -6.96 -10.95
C ASP A 88 1.15 -8.06 -11.90
N LEU A 89 1.90 -7.67 -12.94
CA LEU A 89 2.38 -8.56 -13.99
C LEU A 89 3.91 -8.68 -14.00
N GLY A 90 4.37 -9.87 -14.36
CA GLY A 90 5.78 -10.20 -14.49
C GLY A 90 6.53 -9.30 -15.47
N LYS A 91 7.45 -8.51 -14.90
CA LYS A 91 8.75 -8.01 -15.40
C LYS A 91 8.89 -7.27 -16.74
N GLU A 92 8.04 -7.42 -17.75
CA GLU A 92 8.47 -7.10 -19.13
C GLU A 92 7.81 -5.89 -19.81
N ARG A 93 6.79 -5.26 -19.20
CA ARG A 93 6.00 -4.20 -19.88
C ARG A 93 6.26 -2.78 -19.40
N ILE A 94 7.00 -2.60 -18.31
CA ILE A 94 7.27 -1.27 -17.76
C ILE A 94 8.53 -0.70 -18.41
N ILE A 95 8.39 0.46 -19.04
CA ILE A 95 9.52 1.26 -19.49
C ILE A 95 10.19 1.85 -18.24
N LYS A 96 11.30 1.24 -17.85
CA LYS A 96 12.09 1.70 -16.70
C LYS A 96 12.82 2.98 -17.09
N SER A 97 12.57 4.05 -16.35
CA SER A 97 13.35 5.28 -16.44
C SER A 97 13.92 5.65 -15.06
N GLY A 98 14.93 6.51 -15.01
CA GLY A 98 15.58 6.92 -13.75
C GLY A 98 16.90 6.21 -13.44
N VAL A 99 17.58 6.68 -12.39
CA VAL A 99 18.92 6.22 -11.98
C VAL A 99 18.84 5.18 -10.86
N ASP A 100 17.85 5.30 -9.97
CA ASP A 100 17.54 4.34 -8.91
C ASP A 100 16.12 3.79 -9.10
N VAL A 101 16.02 2.58 -9.65
CA VAL A 101 14.75 1.94 -10.00
C VAL A 101 14.47 0.77 -9.08
N ARG A 102 13.36 0.84 -8.35
CA ARG A 102 12.80 -0.28 -7.58
C ARG A 102 11.50 -0.76 -8.21
N ILE A 103 11.28 -2.07 -8.20
CA ILE A 103 10.06 -2.66 -8.77
C ILE A 103 9.48 -3.64 -7.76
N PHE A 104 8.24 -3.38 -7.36
CA PHE A 104 7.43 -4.27 -6.54
C PHE A 104 6.48 -5.05 -7.44
N TYR A 105 6.68 -6.38 -7.46
CA TYR A 105 5.75 -7.31 -8.10
C TYR A 105 4.76 -7.78 -7.05
N PHE A 106 3.51 -7.38 -7.19
CA PHE A 106 2.48 -7.79 -6.25
C PHE A 106 1.36 -8.54 -6.93
N LYS A 107 0.56 -9.22 -6.13
CA LYS A 107 -0.75 -9.71 -6.53
C LYS A 107 -1.76 -9.03 -5.62
N LEU A 108 -2.69 -8.30 -6.22
CA LEU A 108 -3.89 -7.88 -5.51
C LEU A 108 -4.69 -9.14 -5.23
N GLY A 109 -4.90 -9.43 -3.94
CA GLY A 109 -5.76 -10.52 -3.51
C GLY A 109 -7.21 -10.06 -3.54
N LYS A 110 -7.81 -9.93 -2.36
CA LYS A 110 -9.01 -9.11 -2.16
C LYS A 110 -8.62 -7.62 -2.28
N THR A 111 -9.61 -6.74 -2.47
CA THR A 111 -9.43 -5.28 -2.68
C THR A 111 -8.54 -4.57 -1.65
N ASN A 112 -8.32 -5.20 -0.48
CA ASN A 112 -7.61 -4.63 0.66
C ASN A 112 -6.33 -5.40 1.04
N GLN A 113 -5.90 -6.37 0.23
CA GLN A 113 -4.74 -7.21 0.55
C GLN A 113 -3.68 -7.16 -0.56
N LEU A 114 -2.43 -6.93 -0.16
CA LEU A 114 -1.25 -6.91 -1.03
C LEU A 114 -0.36 -8.12 -0.74
N PHE A 115 -0.07 -8.93 -1.76
CA PHE A 115 0.84 -10.07 -1.65
C PHE A 115 2.07 -9.93 -2.54
N GLU A 116 3.22 -10.38 -2.08
CA GLU A 116 4.42 -10.61 -2.92
C GLU A 116 4.82 -12.08 -2.83
N LYS A 117 4.93 -12.76 -3.98
CA LYS A 117 5.34 -14.18 -4.08
C LYS A 117 4.59 -15.12 -3.11
N GLY A 118 3.30 -14.85 -2.90
CA GLY A 118 2.43 -15.64 -2.00
C GLY A 118 2.52 -15.28 -0.52
N LYS A 119 3.35 -14.29 -0.13
CA LYS A 119 3.41 -13.75 1.23
C LYS A 119 2.56 -12.49 1.32
N LEU A 120 1.69 -12.40 2.34
CA LEU A 120 0.95 -11.18 2.66
C LEU A 120 1.92 -10.09 3.12
N LEU A 121 1.87 -8.93 2.47
CA LEU A 121 2.68 -7.77 2.81
C LEU A 121 1.87 -6.70 3.52
N ILE A 122 0.64 -6.43 3.06
CA ILE A 122 -0.22 -5.39 3.62
C ILE A 122 -1.67 -5.88 3.63
N GLU A 123 -2.39 -5.63 4.72
CA GLU A 123 -3.83 -5.81 4.81
C GLU A 123 -4.49 -4.53 5.37
N ILE A 124 -5.59 -4.11 4.76
CA ILE A 124 -6.36 -2.93 5.15
C ILE A 124 -7.72 -3.36 5.68
N HIS A 125 -8.02 -3.02 6.93
CA HIS A 125 -9.30 -3.21 7.55
C HIS A 125 -10.06 -1.88 7.59
N THR A 126 -11.32 -1.90 7.12
CA THR A 126 -12.24 -0.77 7.21
C THR A 126 -13.18 -0.96 8.38
N ASP A 127 -13.19 -0.02 9.33
CA ASP A 127 -14.23 0.03 10.36
C ASP A 127 -15.51 0.62 9.74
N GLN A 128 -16.53 -0.21 9.54
CA GLN A 128 -17.82 0.22 8.97
C GLN A 128 -18.77 0.81 10.03
N ASP A 129 -18.46 0.69 11.33
CA ASP A 129 -19.40 1.03 12.40
C ASP A 129 -19.26 2.48 12.91
N ARG A 130 -18.27 3.24 12.46
CA ARG A 130 -18.04 4.64 12.89
C ARG A 130 -18.52 5.65 11.85
N HIS A 131 -19.68 6.24 12.12
CA HIS A 131 -20.26 7.39 11.40
C HIS A 131 -19.41 8.69 11.42
N SER A 132 -18.19 8.69 11.96
CA SER A 132 -17.29 9.84 11.98
C SER A 132 -15.95 9.49 11.33
N ALA A 133 -15.75 9.94 10.09
CA ALA A 133 -14.52 9.84 9.30
C ALA A 133 -13.92 8.43 9.20
N ALA A 134 -14.00 7.78 8.03
CA ALA A 134 -13.44 6.45 7.80
C ALA A 134 -11.98 6.35 8.32
N GLU A 135 -11.82 5.62 9.41
CA GLU A 135 -10.52 5.21 9.96
C GLU A 135 -10.21 3.82 9.39
N TYR A 136 -9.03 3.69 8.78
CA TYR A 136 -8.54 2.45 8.22
C TYR A 136 -7.43 1.94 9.13
N LEU A 137 -7.51 0.66 9.52
CA LEU A 137 -6.43 -0.01 10.20
C LEU A 137 -5.60 -0.77 9.16
N ILE A 138 -4.29 -0.58 9.17
CA ILE A 138 -3.38 -1.19 8.21
C ILE A 138 -2.37 -2.04 8.96
N GLU A 139 -2.29 -3.32 8.60
CA GLU A 139 -1.25 -4.23 9.05
C GLU A 139 -0.24 -4.44 7.93
N ALA A 140 1.03 -4.14 8.16
CA ALA A 140 2.09 -4.32 7.17
C ALA A 140 3.26 -5.14 7.72
N ASP A 141 3.84 -6.01 6.89
CA ASP A 141 5.04 -6.76 7.29
C ASP A 141 6.15 -5.76 7.65
N GLN A 142 6.89 -6.05 8.73
CA GLN A 142 7.89 -5.12 9.27
C GLN A 142 8.98 -4.65 8.28
N ASN A 143 9.18 -5.35 7.16
CA ASN A 143 10.17 -5.00 6.14
C ASN A 143 9.58 -4.19 4.97
N VAL A 144 8.27 -3.91 5.00
CA VAL A 144 7.59 -3.12 3.97
C VAL A 144 7.91 -1.65 4.18
N ASP A 145 8.36 -1.00 3.12
CA ASP A 145 8.61 0.45 3.07
C ASP A 145 7.29 1.22 3.24
N GLU A 146 7.24 2.21 4.13
CA GLU A 146 5.98 2.93 4.40
C GLU A 146 5.48 3.70 3.18
N LEU A 147 6.36 4.03 2.22
CA LEU A 147 5.97 4.64 0.96
C LEU A 147 5.13 3.67 0.09
N LEU A 148 5.41 2.37 0.15
CA LEU A 148 4.57 1.34 -0.49
C LEU A 148 3.22 1.22 0.23
N ILE A 149 3.17 1.39 1.56
CA ILE A 149 1.91 1.43 2.32
C ILE A 149 1.04 2.61 1.88
N LEU A 150 1.62 3.82 1.84
CA LEU A 150 0.93 5.04 1.39
C LEU A 150 0.38 4.90 -0.03
N LEU A 151 1.16 4.29 -0.93
CA LEU A 151 0.69 4.05 -2.29
C LEU A 151 -0.45 3.04 -2.32
N PHE A 152 -0.27 1.86 -1.72
CA PHE A 152 -1.30 0.83 -1.75
C PHE A 152 -2.61 1.32 -1.14
N LEU A 153 -2.51 2.11 -0.08
CA LEU A 153 -3.63 2.79 0.55
C LEU A 153 -4.33 3.80 -0.39
N HIS A 154 -3.59 4.56 -1.22
CA HIS A 154 -4.17 5.43 -2.25
C HIS A 154 -5.13 4.67 -3.17
N TYR A 155 -4.66 3.55 -3.70
CA TYR A 155 -5.39 2.77 -4.69
C TYR A 155 -6.53 1.97 -4.08
N SER A 156 -6.31 1.42 -2.88
CA SER A 156 -7.32 0.63 -2.18
C SER A 156 -8.55 1.45 -1.78
N THR A 157 -8.36 2.74 -1.48
CA THR A 157 -9.44 3.64 -1.02
C THR A 157 -10.07 4.48 -2.14
N LYS A 158 -9.38 4.71 -3.26
CA LYS A 158 -9.92 5.47 -4.41
C LYS A 158 -10.49 4.57 -5.51
N GLU A 159 -9.77 3.53 -5.93
CA GLU A 159 -10.15 2.77 -7.12
C GLU A 159 -11.22 1.71 -6.83
N PHE A 160 -11.23 1.08 -5.66
CA PHE A 160 -12.25 0.07 -5.33
C PHE A 160 -13.57 0.64 -4.83
N ASN A 161 -13.57 1.85 -4.27
CA ASN A 161 -14.82 2.56 -3.98
C ASN A 161 -15.55 2.99 -5.26
N SER A 162 -14.87 3.07 -6.42
CA SER A 162 -15.50 3.34 -7.72
C SER A 162 -16.03 2.09 -8.44
N ILE A 163 -15.71 0.88 -7.94
CA ILE A 163 -16.20 -0.40 -8.51
C ILE A 163 -17.47 -0.88 -7.77
N GLY A 164 -17.83 -0.27 -6.64
CA GLY A 164 -19.05 -0.55 -5.88
C GLY A 164 -20.11 0.57 -5.89
N GLY A 165 -19.93 1.61 -6.70
CA GLY A 165 -20.81 2.77 -6.76
C GLY A 165 -21.65 2.83 -8.04
N SER A 166 -22.47 1.82 -8.27
CA SER A 166 -23.65 1.96 -9.11
C SER A 166 -24.87 1.74 -8.21
N ASP A 167 -25.46 2.85 -7.78
CA ASP A 167 -26.90 3.04 -7.74
C ASP A 167 -27.23 4.36 -8.47
#